data_AF-A0A7C9BJR8-F1
#
_entry.id   AF-A0A7C9BJR8-F1
#
_cell.length_a   1.000
_cell.length_b   1.000
_cell.length_c   1.000
_cell.angle_alpha   90.00
_cell.angle_beta   90.00
_cell.angle_gamma   90.00
#
_symmetry.space_group_name_H-M   'P 1'
#
loop_
_entity.id
_entity.type
_entity.pdbx_description
1 polymer ?
#
loop_
_entity_poly.entity_id
_entity_poly.type
_entity_poly.pdbx_seq_one_letter_code
_entity_poly.pdbx_strand_id
1 'polypeptide(L)'
;MQSIYLKDVRRQVDLLTRLDDRTFSITYRKKDGRYGEKRYCRNRSGSVQQEKKSDLLSVRHETRRAGYLRFEFRDQGQGGRWLKREILLCLLVTFNGHLIDHRF
;
A
#
# COMPACT_ATOMS: atom_id res chain seq x y z
N MET A 1 16.09 10.95 -8.38
CA MET A 1 14.79 10.39 -7.94
C MET A 1 14.65 10.69 -6.45
N GLN A 2 13.58 11.37 -6.03
CA GLN A 2 13.40 11.76 -4.62
C GLN A 2 12.93 10.55 -3.79
N SER A 3 13.39 10.45 -2.54
CA SER A 3 12.99 9.40 -1.59
C SER A 3 11.90 9.89 -0.64
N ILE A 4 11.05 8.97 -0.17
CA ILE A 4 10.01 9.19 0.83
C ILE A 4 10.09 8.11 1.91
N TYR A 5 9.90 8.47 3.18
CA TYR A 5 9.86 7.46 4.23
C TYR A 5 8.57 6.65 4.19
N LEU A 6 8.66 5.38 4.56
CA LEU A 6 7.49 4.49 4.63
C LEU A 6 6.35 5.04 5.51
N LYS A 7 6.68 5.74 6.60
CA LYS A 7 5.69 6.38 7.48
C LYS A 7 4.86 7.45 6.75
N ASP A 8 5.48 8.18 5.83
CA ASP A 8 4.84 9.25 5.07
C ASP A 8 3.92 8.71 3.99
N VAL A 9 4.26 7.57 3.37
CA VAL A 9 3.38 6.84 2.44
C VAL A 9 2.04 6.55 3.09
N ARG A 10 2.07 5.98 4.31
CA ARG A 10 0.84 5.65 5.03
C ARG A 10 0.03 6.90 5.38
N ARG A 11 0.68 7.95 5.88
CA ARG A 11 0.04 9.23 6.18
C ARG A 11 -0.63 9.80 4.94
N GLN A 12 0.04 9.78 3.79
CA GLN A 12 -0.51 10.30 2.54
C GLN A 12 -1.75 9.52 2.11
N VAL A 13 -1.72 8.19 2.15
CA VAL A 13 -2.88 7.35 1.78
C VAL A 13 -4.09 7.60 2.70
N ASP A 14 -3.87 7.74 4.00
CA ASP A 14 -4.95 8.02 4.96
C ASP A 14 -5.56 9.43 4.74
N LEU A 15 -4.75 10.40 4.31
CA LEU A 15 -5.23 11.75 3.97
C LEU A 15 -6.03 11.78 2.66
N LEU A 16 -5.69 10.96 1.67
CA LEU A 16 -6.41 10.88 0.39
C LEU A 16 -7.89 10.53 0.60
N THR A 17 -8.21 9.73 1.61
CA THR A 17 -9.59 9.31 1.92
C THR A 17 -10.53 10.43 2.37
N ARG A 18 -10.01 11.57 2.85
CA ARG A 18 -10.82 12.59 3.51
C ARG A 18 -11.24 13.74 2.58
N LEU A 19 -10.58 13.90 1.44
CA LEU A 19 -10.63 15.20 0.73
C LEU A 19 -10.87 15.12 -0.77
N ASP A 20 -10.72 13.97 -1.45
CA ASP A 20 -10.78 13.98 -2.92
C ASP A 20 -10.79 12.57 -3.57
N ASP A 21 -11.13 12.51 -4.87
CA ASP A 21 -11.01 11.31 -5.73
C ASP A 21 -9.55 11.05 -6.19
N ARG A 22 -8.58 11.56 -5.43
CA ARG A 22 -7.16 11.50 -5.77
C ARG A 22 -6.65 10.06 -5.72
N THR A 23 -5.99 9.67 -6.80
CA THR A 23 -5.35 8.36 -6.90
C THR A 23 -3.85 8.43 -6.69
N PHE A 24 -3.26 7.31 -6.29
CA PHE A 24 -1.83 7.11 -6.19
C PHE A 24 -1.37 5.92 -7.05
N SER A 25 -0.06 5.81 -7.25
CA SER A 25 0.56 4.69 -7.96
C SER A 25 1.66 4.07 -7.11
N ILE A 26 1.82 2.76 -7.21
CA ILE A 26 2.86 2.02 -6.47
C ILE A 26 3.58 1.04 -7.38
N THR A 27 4.86 0.82 -7.07
CA THR A 27 5.63 -0.33 -7.55
C THR A 27 6.02 -1.18 -6.34
N TYR A 28 5.97 -2.49 -6.49
CA TYR A 28 6.23 -3.45 -5.42
C TYR A 28 6.94 -4.70 -5.94
N ARG A 29 7.53 -5.47 -5.03
CA ARG A 29 8.18 -6.74 -5.36
C ARG A 29 7.20 -7.91 -5.22
N LYS A 30 7.15 -8.76 -6.23
CA LYS A 30 6.36 -10.00 -6.27
C LYS A 30 7.14 -11.14 -5.65
N LYS A 31 6.44 -12.25 -5.36
CA LYS A 31 7.04 -13.48 -4.79
C LYS A 31 8.13 -14.08 -5.69
N ASP A 32 7.97 -13.95 -7.01
CA ASP A 32 8.94 -14.42 -8.01
C ASP A 32 10.13 -13.47 -8.21
N GLY A 33 10.26 -12.44 -7.38
CA GLY A 33 11.34 -11.47 -7.43
C GLY A 33 11.16 -10.37 -8.49
N ARG A 34 10.17 -10.49 -9.39
CA ARG A 34 9.85 -9.45 -10.39
C ARG A 34 9.15 -8.26 -9.75
N TYR A 35 9.16 -7.13 -10.45
CA TYR A 35 8.38 -5.96 -10.05
C TYR A 35 6.93 -6.04 -10.55
N GLY A 36 6.02 -5.51 -9.75
CA GLY A 36 4.64 -5.23 -10.12
C GLY A 36 4.35 -3.75 -9.98
N GLU A 37 3.43 -3.24 -10.79
CA GLU A 37 2.97 -1.86 -10.74
C GLU A 37 1.44 -1.84 -10.62
N LYS A 38 0.92 -0.91 -9.83
CA LYS A 38 -0.50 -0.55 -9.81
C LYS A 38 -0.63 0.97 -9.90
N ARG A 39 -1.42 1.41 -10.87
CA ARG A 39 -1.79 2.82 -11.08
C ARG A 39 -3.25 3.02 -10.72
N TYR A 40 -3.65 4.27 -10.55
CA TYR A 40 -5.02 4.65 -10.21
C TYR A 40 -5.51 3.92 -8.95
N CYS A 41 -4.66 3.89 -7.91
CA CYS A 41 -5.01 3.31 -6.62
C CYS A 41 -5.69 4.36 -5.75
N ARG A 42 -6.62 3.96 -4.89
CA ARG A 42 -7.21 4.81 -3.85
C ARG A 42 -7.26 4.05 -2.54
N ASN A 43 -7.48 4.77 -1.44
CA ASN A 43 -7.66 4.09 -0.17
C ASN A 43 -8.89 3.18 -0.22
N ARG A 44 -8.83 2.05 0.48
CA ARG A 44 -9.88 1.03 0.42
C ARG A 44 -11.15 1.50 1.13
N SER A 45 -12.30 1.28 0.48
CA SER A 45 -13.61 1.58 1.05
C SER A 45 -14.07 0.48 2.02
N GLY A 46 -14.71 0.90 3.11
CA GLY A 46 -15.31 0.04 4.14
C GLY A 46 -14.39 -0.30 5.32
N SER A 47 -14.98 -0.58 6.47
CA SER A 47 -14.27 -1.03 7.66
C SER A 47 -13.74 -2.45 7.45
N VAL A 48 -12.42 -2.60 7.43
CA VAL A 48 -11.80 -3.94 7.49
C VAL A 48 -11.90 -4.42 8.92
N GLN A 49 -12.76 -5.41 9.20
CA GLN A 49 -12.65 -6.18 10.43
C GLN A 49 -11.22 -6.72 10.50
N GLN A 50 -10.46 -6.29 11.51
CA GLN A 50 -9.14 -6.84 11.76
C GLN A 50 -9.34 -8.29 12.22
N GLU A 51 -9.45 -9.22 11.26
CA GLU A 51 -9.30 -10.63 11.58
C GLU A 51 -7.91 -10.81 12.18
N LYS A 52 -7.86 -11.15 13.48
CA LYS A 52 -6.67 -11.65 14.16
C LYS A 52 -6.20 -12.89 13.41
N LYS A 53 -5.33 -12.75 12.42
CA LYS A 53 -4.60 -13.89 11.86
C LYS A 53 -3.21 -13.94 12.48
N SER A 54 -2.98 -15.06 13.16
CA SER A 54 -1.72 -15.50 13.74
C SER A 54 -0.69 -15.82 12.65
N ASP A 55 0.57 -15.68 13.05
CA ASP A 55 1.81 -16.10 12.37
C ASP A 55 2.46 -15.12 11.40
N LEU A 56 3.77 -14.96 11.63
CA LEU A 56 4.69 -13.86 11.24
C LEU A 56 4.29 -12.44 11.67
N LEU A 57 3.02 -12.20 12.02
CA LEU A 57 2.49 -10.92 12.52
C LEU A 57 2.64 -10.72 14.05
N SER A 58 3.23 -11.68 14.77
CA SER A 58 3.46 -11.62 16.21
C SER A 58 4.79 -10.97 16.60
N VAL A 59 5.21 -9.90 15.93
CA VAL A 59 6.36 -9.12 16.41
C VAL A 59 5.87 -8.09 17.42
N ARG A 60 5.75 -8.52 18.69
CA ARG A 60 5.65 -7.61 19.84
C ARG A 60 7.06 -7.28 20.30
N HIS A 61 7.47 -6.03 20.09
CA HIS A 61 7.80 -5.06 21.13
C HIS A 61 8.34 -3.82 20.40
N GLU A 62 7.57 -2.74 20.49
CA GLU A 62 7.93 -1.34 20.23
C GLU A 62 8.00 -0.76 18.81
N THR A 63 8.34 -1.45 17.71
CA THR A 63 8.38 -0.76 16.37
C THR A 63 8.15 -1.58 15.07
N ARG A 64 7.67 -2.84 15.09
CA ARG A 64 7.72 -3.70 13.87
C ARG A 64 6.38 -4.20 13.33
N ARG A 65 5.58 -3.32 12.71
CA ARG A 65 4.51 -3.78 11.80
C ARG A 65 5.07 -3.89 10.38
N ALA A 66 5.29 -5.11 9.89
CA ALA A 66 5.13 -5.39 8.46
C ALA A 66 3.63 -5.28 8.14
N GLY A 67 3.10 -4.05 8.22
CA GLY A 67 1.70 -3.77 7.98
C GLY A 67 1.37 -3.97 6.51
N TYR A 68 0.09 -4.06 6.21
CA TYR A 68 -0.39 -4.05 4.83
C TYR A 68 -0.77 -2.63 4.42
N LEU A 69 -0.33 -2.23 3.24
CA LEU A 69 -1.01 -1.18 2.49
C LEU A 69 -2.24 -1.82 1.83
N ARG A 70 -3.43 -1.38 2.25
CA ARG A 70 -4.71 -1.83 1.71
C ARG A 70 -5.26 -0.75 0.81
N PHE A 71 -5.63 -1.12 -0.40
CA PHE A 71 -6.08 -0.15 -1.39
C PHE A 71 -7.05 -0.80 -2.37
N GLU A 72 -7.73 0.05 -3.12
CA GLU A 72 -8.46 -0.32 -4.32
C GLU A 72 -7.71 0.22 -5.53
N PHE A 73 -7.70 -0.52 -6.64
CA PHE A 73 -7.16 -0.02 -7.90
C PHE A 73 -8.20 -0.20 -9.00
N ARG A 74 -8.19 0.71 -9.97
CA ARG A 74 -9.11 0.65 -11.10
C ARG A 74 -8.58 -0.32 -12.13
N ASP A 75 -9.33 -1.38 -12.43
CA ASP A 75 -8.96 -2.31 -13.50
C ASP A 75 -9.32 -1.70 -14.86
N GLN A 76 -8.31 -1.37 -15.65
CA GLN A 76 -8.50 -0.78 -16.98
C GLN A 76 -8.98 -1.80 -18.01
N GLY A 77 -8.83 -3.10 -17.77
CA GLY A 77 -9.23 -4.15 -18.71
C GLY A 77 -10.69 -4.60 -18.61
N GLN A 78 -11.32 -4.49 -17.44
CA GLN A 78 -12.68 -5.02 -17.17
C GLN A 78 -13.72 -3.91 -16.89
N GLY A 79 -13.69 -2.83 -17.66
CA GLY A 79 -14.71 -1.77 -17.58
C GLY A 79 -14.53 -0.81 -16.41
N GLY A 80 -13.32 -0.67 -15.86
CA GLY A 80 -13.01 0.39 -14.90
C GLY A 80 -13.54 0.14 -13.48
N ARG A 81 -13.75 -1.13 -13.10
CA ARG A 81 -14.17 -1.53 -11.75
C ARG A 81 -13.05 -1.33 -10.72
N TRP A 82 -13.43 -0.97 -9.50
CA TRP A 82 -12.50 -0.88 -8.36
C TRP A 82 -12.30 -2.25 -7.74
N LEU A 83 -11.05 -2.73 -7.74
CA LEU A 83 -10.68 -4.03 -7.18
C LEU A 83 -9.85 -3.84 -5.91
N LYS A 84 -10.23 -4.56 -4.85
CA LYS A 84 -9.56 -4.52 -3.53
C LYS A 84 -8.28 -5.35 -3.53
N ARG A 85 -7.19 -4.80 -3.02
CA ARG A 85 -5.90 -5.50 -2.84
C ARG A 85 -5.18 -5.07 -1.56
N GLU A 86 -4.23 -5.92 -1.15
CA GLU A 86 -3.35 -5.69 -0.01
C GLU A 86 -1.91 -6.06 -0.40
N ILE A 87 -0.95 -5.24 0.02
CA ILE A 87 0.49 -5.48 -0.20
C ILE A 87 1.22 -5.21 1.11
N LEU A 88 2.16 -6.07 1.48
CA LEU A 88 3.04 -5.83 2.63
C LEU A 88 3.86 -4.56 2.39
N LEU A 89 3.85 -3.64 3.36
CA LEU A 89 4.55 -2.36 3.28
C LEU A 89 6.04 -2.53 2.93
N CYS A 90 6.71 -3.55 3.48
CA CYS A 90 8.12 -3.86 3.20
C CYS A 90 8.40 -4.33 1.75
N LEU A 91 7.36 -4.71 1.00
CA LEU A 91 7.49 -5.07 -0.42
C LEU A 91 7.30 -3.87 -1.34
N LEU A 92 6.90 -2.71 -0.83
CA LEU A 92 6.78 -1.51 -1.64
C LEU A 92 8.16 -0.96 -2.01
N VAL A 93 8.28 -0.50 -3.24
CA VAL A 93 9.54 0.01 -3.81
C VAL A 93 9.40 1.49 -4.11
N THR A 94 8.29 1.87 -4.75
CA THR A 94 7.98 3.27 -5.04
C THR A 94 6.54 3.63 -4.69
N PHE A 95 6.33 4.90 -4.37
CA PHE A 95 5.02 5.52 -4.18
C PHE A 95 4.98 6.84 -4.95
N ASN A 96 4.03 6.99 -5.88
CA ASN A 96 3.92 8.14 -6.78
C ASN A 96 5.24 8.52 -7.49
N GLY A 97 6.05 7.51 -7.85
CA GLY A 97 7.35 7.71 -8.49
C GLY A 97 8.51 8.02 -7.54
N HIS A 98 8.25 8.21 -6.24
CA HIS A 98 9.28 8.39 -5.21
C HIS A 98 9.78 7.03 -4.71
N LEU A 99 11.10 6.89 -4.48
CA LEU A 99 11.67 5.69 -3.88
C LEU A 99 11.26 5.63 -2.40
N ILE A 100 10.82 4.47 -1.92
CA ILE A 100 10.46 4.32 -0.52
C ILE A 100 11.70 3.94 0.29
N ASP A 101 12.03 4.77 1.27
CA ASP A 101 13.01 4.46 2.29
C ASP A 101 12.34 3.67 3.43
N HIS A 102 12.86 2.47 3.66
CA HIS A 102 12.41 1.55 4.71
C HIS A 102 13.24 1.66 5.99
N ARG A 103 14.24 2.54 6.03
CA ARG A 103 15.00 2.85 7.24
C ARG A 103 14.10 3.61 8.22
N PHE A 104 14.18 3.23 9.50
CA PHE A 104 13.40 3.80 10.60
C PHE A 104 14.16 4.94 11.26
#